data_AF-A0A7C5GFG8-F1
#
_entry.id   AF-A0A7C5GFG8-F1
#
_cell.length_a   1.000
_cell.length_b   1.000
_cell.length_c   1.000
_cell.angle_alpha   90.00
_cell.angle_beta   90.00
_cell.angle_gamma   90.00
#
_symmetry.space_group_name_H-M   'P 1'
#
loop_
_entity.id
_entity.type
_entity.pdbx_description
1 polymer ?
#
loop_
_entity_poly.entity_id
_entity_poly.type
_entity_poly.pdbx_seq_one_letter_code
_entity_poly.pdbx_strand_id
1 'polypeptide(L)'
;MRRIPAYLLLLTLAASLPAAAVEVAPRISDREIIETLAQLREGQRALNEKIDTKIDAQNALMAAQFKDLRKSMDYLWGVMVVMLAGIFGLIGFVVWDRKTALRPLEQRMVRLEQEVHADLQAHHGEDSELKRLLKALRAFAAEDERFAKVLRQFSLL
;
A
#
# COMPACT_ATOMS: atom_id res chain seq x y z
N MET A 1 -86.73 -35.39 -40.81
CA MET A 1 -85.74 -36.49 -40.92
C MET A 1 -84.34 -35.87 -41.05
N ARG A 2 -83.69 -35.53 -39.94
CA ARG A 2 -82.38 -34.84 -39.92
C ARG A 2 -81.27 -35.85 -40.23
N ARG A 3 -80.62 -35.73 -41.38
CA ARG A 3 -79.47 -36.56 -41.78
C ARG A 3 -78.23 -36.07 -41.03
N ILE A 4 -77.73 -36.86 -40.09
CA ILE A 4 -76.48 -36.55 -39.40
C ILE A 4 -75.34 -36.75 -40.41
N PRO A 5 -74.46 -35.76 -40.64
CA PRO A 5 -73.37 -35.89 -41.59
C PRO A 5 -72.40 -36.97 -41.10
N ALA A 6 -72.00 -37.88 -41.99
CA ALA A 6 -71.16 -39.05 -41.67
C ALA A 6 -69.85 -38.68 -40.94
N TYR A 7 -69.31 -37.49 -41.20
CA TYR A 7 -68.12 -36.97 -40.53
C TYR A 7 -68.31 -36.76 -39.03
N LEU A 8 -69.50 -36.37 -38.57
CA LEU A 8 -69.77 -36.23 -37.13
C LEU A 8 -69.82 -37.59 -36.42
N LEU A 9 -70.27 -38.63 -37.12
CA LEU A 9 -70.31 -40.00 -36.60
C LEU A 9 -68.90 -40.62 -36.55
N LEU A 10 -68.05 -40.26 -37.52
CA LEU A 10 -66.65 -40.69 -37.59
C LEU A 10 -65.80 -39.99 -36.51
N LEU A 11 -66.10 -38.73 -36.20
CA LEU A 11 -65.43 -37.96 -35.16
C LEU A 11 -65.76 -38.47 -33.74
N THR A 12 -67.00 -38.85 -33.47
CA THR A 12 -67.39 -39.42 -32.17
C THR A 12 -66.85 -40.83 -31.96
N LEU A 13 -66.73 -41.62 -33.03
CA LEU A 13 -66.11 -42.94 -32.99
C LEU A 13 -64.61 -42.86 -32.72
N ALA A 14 -63.92 -41.87 -33.29
CA ALA A 14 -62.50 -41.62 -33.04
C ALA A 14 -62.22 -41.13 -31.60
N ALA A 15 -63.14 -40.36 -31.01
CA ALA A 15 -63.03 -39.88 -29.63
C ALA A 15 -63.29 -40.98 -28.57
N SER A 16 -63.84 -42.12 -28.96
CA SER A 16 -64.15 -43.25 -28.05
C SER A 16 -63.04 -44.32 -28.00
N LEU A 17 -61.90 -44.09 -28.65
CA LEU A 17 -60.73 -44.98 -28.51
C LEU A 17 -60.28 -44.96 -27.04
N PRO A 18 -60.28 -46.10 -26.33
CA PRO A 18 -59.86 -46.14 -24.95
C PRO A 18 -58.40 -45.69 -24.86
N ALA A 19 -58.12 -44.79 -23.92
CA ALA A 19 -56.80 -44.31 -23.54
C ALA A 19 -55.94 -45.41 -22.88
N ALA A 20 -55.79 -46.55 -23.56
CA ALA A 20 -55.04 -47.71 -23.13
C ALA A 20 -53.65 -47.72 -23.80
N ALA A 21 -52.86 -46.70 -23.51
CA ALA A 21 -51.43 -46.69 -23.78
C ALA A 21 -50.68 -46.11 -22.58
N VAL A 22 -51.07 -46.55 -21.37
CA VAL A 22 -50.17 -46.51 -20.23
C VAL A 22 -49.45 -47.85 -20.27
N GLU A 23 -48.21 -47.85 -20.76
CA GLU A 23 -47.33 -49.00 -20.63
C GLU A 23 -47.17 -49.30 -19.13
N VAL A 24 -47.64 -50.47 -18.72
CA VAL A 24 -47.37 -51.00 -17.39
C VAL A 24 -45.86 -51.19 -17.30
N ALA A 25 -45.21 -50.43 -16.41
CA ALA A 25 -43.78 -50.55 -16.17
C ALA A 25 -43.42 -52.04 -15.94
N PRO A 26 -42.31 -52.53 -16.52
CA PRO A 26 -41.90 -53.91 -16.36
C PRO A 26 -41.85 -54.27 -14.87
N ARG A 27 -42.50 -55.37 -14.49
CA ARG A 27 -42.50 -55.89 -13.11
C ARG A 27 -41.12 -56.45 -12.81
N ILE A 28 -40.21 -55.58 -12.34
CA ILE A 28 -38.91 -55.97 -11.80
C ILE A 28 -39.16 -56.93 -10.62
N SER A 29 -38.47 -58.06 -10.60
CA SER A 29 -38.57 -59.04 -9.51
C SER A 29 -37.80 -58.55 -8.28
N ASP A 30 -38.30 -58.80 -7.07
CA ASP A 30 -37.62 -58.41 -5.81
C ASP A 30 -36.15 -58.89 -5.77
N ARG A 31 -35.84 -60.01 -6.43
CA ARG A 31 -34.47 -60.53 -6.59
C ARG A 31 -33.57 -59.62 -7.43
N GLU A 32 -34.07 -59.13 -8.56
CA GLU A 32 -33.35 -58.21 -9.45
C GLU A 32 -33.14 -56.85 -8.76
N ILE A 33 -34.10 -56.41 -7.94
CA ILE A 33 -33.97 -55.21 -7.10
C ILE A 33 -32.83 -55.37 -6.09
N ILE A 34 -32.75 -56.52 -5.41
CA ILE A 34 -31.69 -56.77 -4.41
C ILE A 34 -30.30 -56.80 -5.09
N GLU A 35 -30.18 -57.44 -6.25
CA GLU A 35 -28.92 -57.55 -6.98
C GLU A 35 -28.44 -56.19 -7.52
N THR A 36 -29.35 -55.41 -8.11
CA THR A 36 -29.05 -54.04 -8.57
C THR A 36 -28.72 -53.10 -7.41
N LEU A 37 -29.40 -53.22 -6.26
CA LEU A 37 -29.06 -52.46 -5.06
C LEU A 37 -27.70 -52.86 -4.47
N ALA A 38 -27.35 -54.15 -4.48
CA ALA A 38 -26.05 -54.63 -4.04
C ALA A 38 -24.93 -54.06 -4.92
N GLN A 39 -25.07 -54.15 -6.25
CA GLN A 39 -24.12 -53.60 -7.21
C GLN A 39 -24.00 -52.07 -7.09
N LEU A 40 -25.12 -51.37 -6.89
CA LEU A 40 -25.11 -49.93 -6.68
C LEU A 40 -24.40 -49.54 -5.38
N ARG A 41 -24.58 -50.32 -4.31
CA ARG A 41 -23.91 -50.11 -3.02
C ARG A 41 -22.41 -50.34 -3.11
N GLU A 42 -21.97 -51.32 -3.87
CA GLU A 42 -20.55 -51.53 -4.19
C GLU A 42 -19.97 -50.40 -5.04
N GLY A 43 -20.72 -49.96 -6.05
CA GLY A 43 -20.36 -48.79 -6.87
C GLY A 43 -20.22 -47.51 -6.04
N GLN A 44 -21.14 -47.27 -5.10
CA GLN A 44 -21.05 -46.14 -4.17
C GLN A 44 -19.83 -46.23 -3.25
N ARG A 45 -19.50 -47.42 -2.74
CA ARG A 45 -18.30 -47.62 -1.90
C ARG A 45 -17.02 -47.33 -2.68
N ALA A 46 -16.89 -47.89 -3.88
CA ALA A 46 -15.74 -47.66 -4.74
C ALA A 46 -15.63 -46.20 -5.19
N LEU A 47 -16.76 -45.52 -5.39
CA LEU A 47 -16.80 -44.10 -5.70
C LEU A 47 -16.36 -43.24 -4.50
N ASN A 48 -16.86 -43.54 -3.30
CA ASN A 48 -16.45 -42.83 -2.09
C ASN A 48 -14.95 -42.98 -1.85
N GLU A 49 -14.39 -44.18 -1.99
CA GLU A 49 -12.95 -44.40 -1.84
C GLU A 49 -12.12 -43.60 -2.87
N LYS A 50 -12.58 -43.53 -4.12
CA LYS A 50 -11.96 -42.70 -5.15
C LYS A 50 -12.08 -41.20 -4.86
N ILE A 51 -13.18 -40.77 -4.26
CA ILE A 51 -13.40 -39.37 -3.86
C ILE A 51 -12.47 -39.04 -2.71
N ASP A 52 -12.41 -39.87 -1.67
CA ASP A 52 -11.55 -39.65 -0.50
C ASP A 52 -10.08 -39.59 -0.91
N THR A 53 -9.61 -40.56 -1.71
CA THR A 53 -8.22 -40.56 -2.20
C THR A 53 -7.90 -39.32 -3.05
N LYS A 54 -8.85 -38.84 -3.87
CA LYS A 54 -8.67 -37.64 -4.68
C LYS A 54 -8.68 -36.37 -3.83
N ILE A 55 -9.55 -36.29 -2.83
CA ILE A 55 -9.61 -35.19 -1.87
C ILE A 55 -8.30 -35.14 -1.07
N ASP A 56 -7.81 -36.27 -0.58
CA ASP A 56 -6.54 -36.34 0.15
C ASP A 56 -5.36 -35.92 -0.71
N ALA A 57 -5.30 -36.38 -1.96
CA ALA A 57 -4.27 -35.96 -2.91
C ALA A 57 -4.33 -34.45 -3.19
N GLN A 58 -5.53 -33.89 -3.38
CA GLN A 58 -5.72 -32.45 -3.56
C GLN A 58 -5.33 -31.65 -2.31
N ASN A 59 -5.73 -32.11 -1.13
CA ASN A 59 -5.38 -31.49 0.15
C ASN A 59 -3.88 -31.49 0.37
N ALA A 60 -3.19 -32.60 0.08
CA ALA A 60 -1.74 -32.70 0.18
C ALA A 60 -1.03 -31.73 -0.78
N LEU A 61 -1.51 -31.63 -2.03
CA LEU A 61 -0.99 -30.67 -3.01
C LEU A 61 -1.19 -29.23 -2.55
N MET A 62 -2.39 -28.88 -2.10
CA MET A 62 -2.69 -27.55 -1.57
C MET A 62 -1.79 -27.23 -0.37
N ALA A 63 -1.65 -28.15 0.57
CA ALA A 63 -0.79 -27.97 1.75
C ALA A 63 0.68 -27.74 1.35
N ALA A 64 1.17 -28.42 0.31
CA ALA A 64 2.50 -28.18 -0.24
C ALA A 64 2.63 -26.78 -0.85
N GLN A 65 1.68 -26.36 -1.69
CA GLN A 65 1.67 -25.02 -2.29
C GLN A 65 1.59 -23.91 -1.22
N PHE A 66 0.74 -24.07 -0.21
CA PHE A 66 0.65 -23.13 0.91
C PHE A 66 1.95 -23.05 1.70
N LYS A 67 2.64 -24.18 1.90
CA LYS A 67 3.95 -24.19 2.59
C LYS A 67 4.99 -23.40 1.81
N ASP A 68 5.05 -23.54 0.50
CA ASP A 68 6.00 -22.81 -0.35
C ASP A 68 5.65 -21.31 -0.44
N LEU A 69 4.36 -20.99 -0.53
CA LEU A 69 3.89 -19.61 -0.49
C LEU A 69 4.23 -18.94 0.85
N ARG A 70 4.03 -19.65 1.96
CA ARG A 70 4.37 -19.17 3.29
C ARG A 70 5.87 -18.93 3.45
N LYS A 71 6.72 -19.84 2.98
CA LYS A 71 8.18 -19.64 2.97
C LYS A 71 8.58 -18.40 2.18
N SER A 72 7.96 -18.19 1.03
CA SER A 72 8.22 -17.03 0.18
C SER A 72 7.81 -15.73 0.87
N MET A 73 6.66 -15.73 1.56
CA MET A 73 6.21 -14.61 2.37
C MET A 73 7.13 -14.33 3.56
N ASP A 74 7.56 -15.36 4.28
CA ASP A 74 8.48 -15.20 5.41
C ASP A 74 9.83 -14.62 4.96
N TYR A 75 10.34 -15.07 3.80
CA TYR A 75 11.56 -14.51 3.20
C TYR A 75 11.39 -13.04 2.82
N LEU A 76 10.31 -12.70 2.12
CA LEU A 76 10.02 -11.32 1.70
C LEU A 76 9.83 -10.41 2.92
N TRP A 77 9.11 -10.86 3.95
CA TRP A 77 8.94 -10.14 5.21
C TRP A 77 10.29 -9.92 5.90
N GLY A 78 11.14 -10.95 5.97
CA GLY A 78 12.49 -10.85 6.54
C GLY A 78 13.35 -9.79 5.84
N VAL A 79 13.37 -9.80 4.50
CA VAL A 79 14.11 -8.80 3.72
C VAL A 79 13.56 -7.39 3.96
N MET A 80 12.23 -7.21 4.00
CA MET A 80 11.62 -5.91 4.29
C MET A 80 11.99 -5.40 5.69
N VAL A 81 11.96 -6.26 6.71
CA VAL A 81 12.34 -5.90 8.08
C VAL A 81 13.82 -5.51 8.15
N VAL A 82 14.71 -6.27 7.50
CA VAL A 82 16.15 -5.96 7.47
C VAL A 82 16.41 -4.62 6.77
N MET A 83 15.73 -4.36 5.65
CA MET A 83 15.84 -3.09 4.92
C MET A 83 15.36 -1.91 5.77
N LEU A 84 14.19 -2.03 6.41
CA LEU A 84 13.66 -1.02 7.33
C LEU A 84 14.60 -0.78 8.51
N ALA A 85 15.09 -1.85 9.14
CA ALA A 85 16.06 -1.76 10.23
C ALA A 85 17.36 -1.07 9.78
N GLY A 86 17.82 -1.32 8.56
CA GLY A 86 18.95 -0.64 7.95
C GLY A 86 18.72 0.86 7.78
N ILE A 87 17.56 1.26 7.27
CA ILE A 87 17.19 2.68 7.10
C ILE A 87 17.07 3.38 8.45
N PHE A 88 16.33 2.81 9.41
CA PHE A 88 16.22 3.36 10.76
C PHE A 88 17.56 3.39 11.48
N GLY A 89 18.40 2.37 11.29
CA GLY A 89 19.76 2.33 11.79
C GLY A 89 20.62 3.46 11.22
N LEU A 90 20.52 3.71 9.91
CA LEU A 90 21.23 4.81 9.25
C LEU A 90 20.75 6.18 9.74
N ILE A 91 19.43 6.38 9.86
CA ILE A 91 18.86 7.63 10.39
C ILE A 91 19.32 7.84 11.83
N GLY A 92 19.23 6.81 12.67
CA GLY A 92 19.72 6.85 14.05
C GLY A 92 21.21 7.18 14.13
N PHE A 93 22.02 6.56 13.26
CA PHE A 93 23.46 6.81 13.15
C PHE A 93 23.77 8.24 12.69
N VAL A 94 23.05 8.78 11.69
CA VAL A 94 23.21 10.15 11.22
C VAL A 94 22.81 11.17 12.28
N VAL A 95 21.73 10.92 13.02
CA VAL A 95 21.32 11.77 14.15
C VAL A 95 22.35 11.74 15.28
N TRP A 96 22.94 10.58 15.54
CA TRP A 96 24.03 10.42 16.50
C TRP A 96 25.31 11.16 16.04
N ASP A 97 25.67 11.05 14.77
CA ASP A 97 26.81 11.73 14.15
C ASP A 97 26.68 13.25 14.28
N ARG A 98 25.53 13.83 13.90
CA ARG A 98 25.28 15.27 14.05
C ARG A 98 25.39 15.74 15.51
N LYS A 99 24.84 15.00 16.48
CA LYS A 99 24.93 15.35 17.91
C LYS A 99 26.33 15.18 18.52
N THR A 100 27.21 14.42 17.88
CA THR A 100 28.57 14.15 18.36
C THR A 100 29.59 15.06 17.68
N ALA A 101 29.42 15.34 16.38
CA ALA A 101 30.27 16.21 15.57
C ALA A 101 30.03 17.72 15.79
N LEU A 102 28.83 18.14 16.22
CA LEU A 102 28.55 19.56 16.50
C LEU A 102 29.18 20.07 17.81
N ARG A 103 29.48 19.19 18.78
CA ARG A 103 30.06 19.60 20.07
C ARG A 103 31.38 20.38 19.94
N PRO A 104 32.36 19.96 19.10
CA PRO A 104 33.57 20.76 18.87
C PRO A 104 33.35 21.97 17.95
N LEU A 105 32.32 21.95 17.10
CA LEU A 105 31.98 23.07 16.20
C LEU A 105 31.35 24.23 16.96
N GLU A 106 30.53 23.94 17.96
CA GLU A 106 29.92 24.93 18.86
C GLU A 106 30.99 25.71 19.64
N GLN A 107 32.02 25.02 20.15
CA GLN A 107 33.14 25.66 20.83
C GLN A 107 33.96 26.58 19.91
N ARG A 108 34.08 26.24 18.62
CA ARG A 108 34.78 27.09 17.64
C ARG A 108 33.94 28.32 17.28
N MET A 109 32.63 28.16 17.13
CA MET A 109 31.71 29.28 16.88
C MET A 109 31.70 30.28 18.04
N VAL A 110 31.71 29.81 19.29
CA VAL A 110 31.79 30.69 20.47
C VAL A 110 33.11 31.48 20.52
N ARG A 111 34.24 30.87 20.14
CA ARG A 111 35.53 31.59 20.07
C ARG A 111 35.57 32.62 18.93
N LEU A 112 35.04 32.27 17.77
CA LEU A 112 34.91 33.18 16.63
C LEU A 112 33.98 34.36 16.94
N GLU A 113 32.86 34.11 17.63
CA GLU A 113 31.95 35.16 18.08
C GLU A 113 32.62 36.09 19.10
N GLN A 114 33.39 35.54 20.04
CA GLN A 114 34.13 36.33 21.02
C GLN A 114 35.27 37.15 20.40
N GLU A 115 36.04 36.59 19.47
CA GLU A 115 37.08 37.34 18.74
C GLU A 115 36.46 38.46 17.91
N VAL A 116 35.40 38.19 17.16
CA VAL A 116 34.70 39.20 16.36
C VAL A 116 34.08 40.27 17.24
N HIS A 117 33.49 39.92 18.38
CA HIS A 117 32.95 40.91 19.33
C HIS A 117 34.05 41.73 20.02
N ALA A 118 35.19 41.12 20.35
CA ALA A 118 36.33 41.83 20.92
C ALA A 118 36.94 42.81 19.90
N ASP A 119 37.05 42.43 18.63
CA ASP A 119 37.54 43.29 17.54
C ASP A 119 36.54 44.41 17.22
N LEU A 120 35.24 44.13 17.23
CA LEU A 120 34.19 45.15 17.07
C LEU A 120 34.19 46.16 18.23
N GLN A 121 34.45 45.70 19.46
CA GLN A 121 34.58 46.58 20.64
C GLN A 121 35.89 47.38 20.62
N ALA A 122 36.99 46.79 20.16
CA ALA A 122 38.26 47.50 19.99
C ALA A 122 38.14 48.62 18.93
N HIS A 123 37.37 48.40 17.86
CA HIS A 123 37.08 49.44 16.85
C HIS A 123 36.04 50.49 17.28
N HIS A 124 35.27 50.23 18.34
CA HIS A 124 34.38 51.20 19.01
C HIS A 124 35.01 51.85 20.26
N GLY A 125 36.33 51.76 20.43
CA GLY A 125 37.09 52.61 21.36
C GLY A 125 37.00 54.08 20.93
N GLU A 126 36.66 54.94 21.88
CA GLU A 126 36.13 56.30 21.73
C GLU A 126 37.00 57.34 20.98
N ASP A 127 38.20 56.98 20.51
CA ASP A 127 39.18 57.87 19.87
C ASP A 127 39.37 57.62 18.37
N SER A 128 38.53 56.78 17.75
CA SER A 128 38.70 56.39 16.35
C SER A 128 38.57 57.57 15.39
N GLU A 129 39.55 57.64 14.48
CA GLU A 129 39.79 58.64 13.44
C GLU A 129 38.53 59.05 12.66
N LEU A 130 37.53 58.16 12.61
CA LEU A 130 36.19 58.45 12.11
C LEU A 130 35.56 59.68 12.76
N LYS A 131 35.63 59.88 14.09
CA LYS A 131 35.10 61.10 14.73
C LYS A 131 35.87 62.35 14.32
N ARG A 132 37.20 62.26 14.12
CA ARG A 132 38.04 63.38 13.65
C ARG A 132 37.80 63.69 12.17
N LEU A 133 37.67 62.66 11.34
CA LEU A 133 37.29 62.77 9.93
C LEU A 133 35.90 63.35 9.80
N LEU A 134 34.93 62.90 10.59
CA LEU A 134 33.57 63.42 10.60
C LEU A 134 33.55 64.89 11.04
N LYS A 135 34.37 65.28 12.02
CA LYS A 135 34.51 66.68 12.45
C LYS A 135 35.17 67.55 11.39
N ALA A 136 36.19 67.05 10.69
CA ALA A 136 36.84 67.75 9.58
C ALA A 136 35.91 67.90 8.37
N LEU A 137 35.21 66.84 7.99
CA LEU A 137 34.18 66.84 6.94
C LEU A 137 33.02 67.79 7.29
N ARG A 138 32.61 67.85 8.56
CA ARG A 138 31.57 68.77 9.02
C ARG A 138 32.02 70.23 9.01
N ALA A 139 33.29 70.52 9.30
CA ALA A 139 33.84 71.86 9.16
C ALA A 139 33.91 72.28 7.68
N PHE A 140 34.33 71.38 6.79
CA PHE A 140 34.38 71.62 5.36
C PHE A 140 32.99 71.82 4.73
N ALA A 141 31.98 71.11 5.23
CA ALA A 141 30.60 71.27 4.79
C ALA A 141 29.95 72.59 5.23
N ALA A 142 30.51 73.27 6.24
CA ALA A 142 30.04 74.60 6.65
C ALA A 142 30.53 75.71 5.69
N GLU A 143 31.59 75.47 4.94
CA GLU A 143 32.18 76.44 3.99
C GLU A 143 31.71 76.24 2.53
N ASP A 144 31.29 75.02 2.13
CA ASP A 144 30.76 74.75 0.78
C ASP A 144 29.33 74.18 0.84
N GLU A 145 28.34 74.98 0.42
CA GLU A 145 26.91 74.59 0.39
C GLU A 145 26.63 73.33 -0.44
N ARG A 146 27.50 73.00 -1.41
CA ARG A 146 27.35 71.80 -2.24
C ARG A 146 27.69 70.54 -1.43
N PHE A 147 28.68 70.61 -0.55
CA PHE A 147 29.05 69.49 0.34
C PHE A 147 28.00 69.27 1.43
N ALA A 148 27.41 70.33 1.96
CA ALA A 148 26.30 70.22 2.93
C ALA A 148 25.08 69.49 2.34
N LYS A 149 24.74 69.76 1.06
CA LYS A 149 23.65 69.05 0.37
C LYS A 149 23.95 67.55 0.19
N VAL A 150 25.20 67.21 -0.15
CA VAL A 150 25.62 65.80 -0.32
C VAL A 150 25.59 65.05 1.01
N LEU A 151 26.05 65.64 2.11
CA LEU A 151 25.99 64.98 3.42
C LEU A 151 24.55 64.77 3.94
N ARG A 152 23.65 65.70 3.66
CA ARG A 152 22.21 65.55 3.95
C ARG A 152 21.57 64.42 3.16
N GLN A 153 22.02 64.21 1.92
CA GLN A 153 21.52 63.15 1.04
C GLN A 153 21.91 61.74 1.53
N PHE A 154 23.04 61.61 2.23
CA PHE A 154 23.49 60.35 2.84
C PHE A 154 23.12 60.20 4.33
N SER A 155 22.16 60.99 4.82
CA SER A 155 21.60 60.93 6.19
C SER A 155 22.63 60.96 7.33
N LEU A 156 23.76 61.64 7.13
CA LEU A 156 24.80 61.86 8.14
C LEU A 156 24.67 63.20 8.88
N LEU A 157 23.57 63.92 8.63
CA LEU A 157 23.16 65.16 9.31
C LEU A 157 21.65 65.17 9.56
#